data_AF-A0A916VK21-F1
#
_entry.id   AF-A0A916VK21-F1
#
_cell.length_a   1.000
_cell.length_b   1.000
_cell.length_c   1.000
_cell.angle_alpha   90.00
_cell.angle_beta   90.00
_cell.angle_gamma   90.00
#
_symmetry.space_group_name_H-M   'P 1'
#
loop_
_entity.id
_entity.type
_entity.pdbx_description
1 polymer ?
#
loop_
_entity_poly.entity_id
_entity_poly.type
_entity_poly.pdbx_seq_one_letter_code
_entity_poly.pdbx_strand_id
1 'polypeptide(L)' 'MPDVVNAPQMRIMLDLQSAMNHKVDANWIQAAYPYLRAVVVEAAEAIEHHGWKWWKKQTLDLPQLQMEIVDIWPTA' A
#
# COMPACT_ATOMS: atom_id res chain seq x y z
N MET A 1 8.26 -15.37 -15.49
CA MET A 1 8.30 -14.30 -14.48
C MET A 1 6.99 -13.57 -14.59
N PRO A 2 6.32 -13.19 -13.49
CA PRO A 2 5.12 -12.36 -13.61
C PRO A 2 5.50 -11.08 -14.36
N ASP A 3 4.62 -10.61 -15.23
CA ASP A 3 4.89 -9.49 -16.13
C ASP A 3 5.28 -8.26 -15.30
N VAL A 4 6.54 -7.85 -15.41
CA VAL A 4 7.05 -6.63 -14.76
C VAL A 4 6.25 -5.45 -15.31
N VAL A 5 5.74 -4.60 -14.43
CA VAL A 5 5.02 -3.37 -14.79
C VAL A 5 5.88 -2.56 -15.76
N ASN A 6 5.35 -2.27 -16.94
CA ASN A 6 6.04 -1.48 -17.95
C ASN A 6 5.83 0.04 -17.73
N ALA A 7 6.62 0.87 -18.40
CA ALA A 7 6.57 2.32 -18.19
C ALA A 7 5.17 2.94 -18.46
N PRO A 8 4.42 2.54 -19.51
CA PRO A 8 3.04 3.00 -19.70
C PRO A 8 2.10 2.65 -18.53
N GLN A 9 2.16 1.40 -18.04
CA GLN A 9 1.34 0.97 -16.90
C GLN A 9 1.69 1.75 -15.64
N MET A 10 2.99 1.95 -15.37
CA MET A 10 3.45 2.74 -14.23
C MET A 10 2.93 4.18 -14.29
N ARG A 11 2.91 4.79 -15.48
CA ARG A 11 2.37 6.14 -15.65
C ARG A 11 0.88 6.20 -15.30
N ILE A 12 0.10 5.24 -15.77
CA ILE A 12 -1.33 5.14 -15.44
C ILE A 12 -1.52 5.01 -13.92
N MET A 13 -0.73 4.16 -13.26
CA MET A 13 -0.80 3.98 -11.80
C MET A 13 -0.48 5.27 -11.04
N LEU A 14 0.54 6.03 -11.47
CA LEU A 14 0.88 7.32 -10.87
C LEU A 14 -0.19 8.39 -11.10
N ASP A 15 -0.79 8.43 -12.29
CA ASP A 15 -1.87 9.39 -12.59
C ASP A 15 -3.12 9.10 -11.75
N LEU A 16 -3.47 7.81 -11.55
CA LEU A 16 -4.53 7.38 -10.64
C LEU A 16 -4.23 7.77 -9.20
N GLN A 17 -2.99 7.56 -8.74
CA GLN A 17 -2.55 7.96 -7.40
C GLN A 17 -2.71 9.46 -7.18
N SER A 18 -2.20 10.26 -8.12
CA SER A 18 -2.28 11.72 -8.06
C SER A 18 -3.73 12.19 -8.03
N ALA A 19 -4.61 11.58 -8.83
CA ALA A 19 -6.03 11.93 -8.87
C ALA A 19 -6.74 11.58 -7.55
N MET A 20 -6.38 10.47 -6.90
CA MET A 20 -6.92 10.08 -5.60
C MET A 20 -6.45 11.05 -4.51
N ASN A 21 -5.16 11.31 -4.42
CA ASN A 21 -4.60 12.25 -3.43
C ASN A 21 -5.20 13.65 -3.58
N HIS A 22 -5.39 14.14 -4.81
CA HIS A 22 -5.98 15.46 -5.06
C HIS A 22 -7.45 15.58 -4.62
N LYS A 23 -8.20 14.47 -4.57
CA LYS A 23 -9.56 14.46 -4.00
C LYS A 23 -9.56 14.63 -2.48
N VAL A 24 -8.50 14.16 -1.81
CA VAL A 24 -8.34 14.28 -0.36
C VAL A 24 -7.81 15.67 0.01
N ASP A 25 -6.75 16.10 -0.65
CA ASP A 25 -6.16 17.44 -0.50
C ASP A 25 -5.56 17.90 -1.83
N ALA A 26 -6.03 19.03 -2.35
CA ALA A 26 -5.53 19.60 -3.60
C ALA A 26 -4.04 19.99 -3.53
N ASN A 27 -3.51 20.29 -2.33
CA ASN A 27 -2.14 20.70 -2.07
C ASN A 27 -1.29 19.59 -1.42
N TRP A 28 -1.69 18.33 -1.56
CA TRP A 28 -1.07 17.18 -0.88
C TRP A 28 0.46 17.10 -1.04
N ILE A 29 0.99 17.54 -2.19
CA ILE A 29 2.44 17.57 -2.45
C ILE A 29 3.15 18.54 -1.50
N GLN A 30 2.60 19.76 -1.35
CA GLN A 30 3.17 20.79 -0.47
C GLN A 30 2.90 20.49 1.01
N ALA A 31 1.79 19.83 1.31
CA ALA A 31 1.44 19.41 2.66
C ALA A 31 2.47 18.41 3.24
N ALA A 32 3.18 17.67 2.37
CA ALA A 32 4.29 16.79 2.72
C ALA A 32 3.94 15.87 3.90
N TYR A 33 2.78 15.20 3.80
CA TYR A 33 2.29 14.30 4.83
C TYR A 33 3.31 13.20 5.16
N PRO A 34 3.23 12.59 6.35
CA PRO A 34 4.18 11.57 6.79
C PRO A 34 3.90 10.21 6.11
N TYR A 35 4.05 10.13 4.79
CA TYR A 35 3.81 8.95 3.94
C TYR A 35 4.51 7.67 4.43
N LEU A 36 5.77 7.78 4.85
CA LEU A 36 6.50 6.65 5.44
C LEU A 36 5.84 6.08 6.71
N ARG A 37 5.11 6.90 7.47
CA ARG A 37 4.34 6.40 8.63
C ARG A 37 3.18 5.53 8.16
N ALA A 38 2.47 5.95 7.11
CA ALA A 38 1.37 5.18 6.55
C ALA A 38 1.89 3.85 5.99
N VAL A 39 2.99 3.87 5.22
CA VAL A 39 3.66 2.64 4.73
C VAL A 39 3.97 1.65 5.87
N VAL A 40 4.47 2.13 7.01
CA VAL A 40 4.77 1.26 8.17
C VAL A 40 3.49 0.69 8.81
N VAL A 41 2.39 1.46 8.81
CA VAL A 41 1.10 0.98 9.32
C VAL A 41 0.54 -0.12 8.42
N GLU A 42 0.44 0.10 7.11
CA GLU A 42 -0.05 -0.92 6.16
C GLU A 42 0.83 -2.18 6.19
N ALA A 43 2.16 -2.03 6.30
CA ALA A 43 3.05 -3.17 6.45
C ALA A 43 2.81 -3.97 7.75
N ALA A 44 2.44 -3.29 8.85
CA ALA A 44 2.08 -3.95 10.08
C ALA A 44 0.74 -4.70 9.97
N GLU A 45 -0.23 -4.13 9.24
CA GLU A 45 -1.51 -4.77 8.93
C GLU A 45 -1.29 -6.02 8.06
N ALA A 46 -0.48 -5.93 7.01
CA ALA A 46 -0.08 -7.07 6.18
C ALA A 46 0.50 -8.23 7.02
N ILE A 47 1.45 -7.92 7.91
CA ILE A 47 2.10 -8.93 8.75
C ILE A 47 1.10 -9.62 9.68
N GLU A 48 0.07 -8.92 10.16
CA GLU A 48 -0.98 -9.50 11.01
C GLU A 48 -1.73 -10.63 10.30
N HIS A 49 -1.99 -10.49 9.00
CA HIS A 49 -2.64 -11.51 8.16
C HIS A 49 -1.70 -12.66 7.77
N HIS A 50 -0.38 -12.48 7.87
CA HIS A 50 0.60 -13.53 7.58
C HIS A 50 0.73 -14.59 8.70
N GLY A 51 0.49 -14.22 9.96
CA GLY A 51 0.56 -15.16 11.08
C GLY A 51 1.91 -15.23 11.81
N TRP A 52 2.43 -14.08 12.26
CA TRP A 52 3.75 -13.95 12.89
C TRP A 52 3.82 -14.26 14.40
N LYS A 53 2.68 -14.28 15.11
CA LYS A 53 2.60 -14.41 16.57
C LYS A 53 2.77 -15.87 16.97
N TRP A 54 3.99 -16.24 17.31
CA TRP A 54 4.35 -17.60 17.72
C TRP A 54 3.55 -18.14 18.94
N TRP A 55 2.96 -17.28 19.74
CA TRP A 55 2.19 -17.64 20.94
C TRP A 55 0.67 -17.74 20.72
N LYS A 56 0.16 -17.48 19.50
CA LYS A 56 -1.29 -17.47 19.20
C LYS A 56 -1.55 -18.29 17.95
N LYS A 57 -2.59 -19.15 17.98
CA LYS A 57 -3.04 -19.83 16.75
C LYS A 57 -3.50 -18.80 15.72
N GLN A 58 -2.90 -18.84 14.53
CA GLN A 58 -3.21 -17.97 13.41
C GLN A 58 -3.37 -18.81 12.13
N THR A 59 -4.21 -18.35 11.23
CA THR A 59 -4.36 -18.88 9.87
C THR A 59 -3.95 -17.78 8.91
N LEU A 60 -3.11 -18.11 7.92
CA LEU A 60 -2.75 -17.17 6.86
C LEU A 60 -4.01 -16.77 6.08
N ASP A 61 -4.33 -15.47 6.11
CA ASP A 61 -5.36 -14.87 5.27
C ASP A 61 -4.70 -14.24 4.03
N LEU A 62 -4.43 -15.08 3.03
CA LEU A 62 -3.69 -14.67 1.84
C LEU A 62 -4.39 -13.54 1.04
N PRO A 63 -5.72 -13.57 0.82
CA PRO A 63 -6.41 -12.47 0.16
C PRO A 63 -6.23 -11.13 0.88
N GLN A 64 -6.38 -11.11 2.21
CA GLN A 64 -6.21 -9.87 2.96
C GLN A 64 -4.75 -9.42 2.96
N LEU A 65 -3.79 -10.32 3.16
CA LEU A 65 -2.36 -10.02 3.04
C LEU A 65 -2.00 -9.37 1.69
N GLN A 66 -2.58 -9.87 0.58
CA GLN A 66 -2.37 -9.29 -0.74
C GLN A 66 -2.96 -7.88 -0.88
N MET A 67 -4.12 -7.63 -0.27
CA MET A 67 -4.72 -6.29 -0.22
C MET A 67 -3.82 -5.30 0.52
N GLU A 68 -3.33 -5.64 1.71
CA GLU A 68 -2.46 -4.76 2.50
C GLU A 68 -1.13 -4.44 1.76
N ILE A 69 -0.62 -5.38 0.97
CA ILE A 69 0.55 -5.12 0.11
C ILE A 69 0.24 -4.09 -0.98
N VAL A 70 -0.98 -4.10 -1.53
CA VAL A 70 -1.43 -3.10 -2.50
C VAL A 70 -1.59 -1.74 -1.82
N ASP A 71 -2.05 -1.68 -0.58
CA ASP A 71 -2.28 -0.44 0.18
C ASP A 71 -0.96 0.29 0.57
N ILE A 72 0.18 -0.40 0.53
CA ILE A 72 1.50 0.23 0.64
C ILE A 72 1.80 1.17 -0.55
N TRP A 73 1.35 0.84 -1.76
CA TRP A 73 1.63 1.67 -2.95
C TRP A 73 1.07 3.09 -2.84
N PRO A 74 -0.22 3.30 -2.53
CA PRO A 74 -0.79 4.64 -2.45
C PRO A 74 -0.29 5.46 -1.26
N THR A 75 0.36 4.83 -0.28
CA THR A 75 0.87 5.49 0.92
C THR A 75 2.32 5.96 0.79
N ALA A 76 3.02 5.60 -0.29
CA ALA A 76 4.39 5.99 -0.62
C ALA A 76 4.46 7.13 -1.65
#